data_AF-A0A5J4U711-F1
#
_entry.id   AF-A0A5J4U711-F1
#
_cell.length_a   1.000
_cell.length_b   1.000
_cell.length_c   1.000
_cell.angle_alpha   90.00
_cell.angle_beta   90.00
_cell.angle_gamma   90.00
#
_symmetry.space_group_name_H-M   'P 1'
#
loop_
_entity.id
_entity.type
_entity.pdbx_description
1 polymer ?
#
loop_
_entity_poly.entity_id
_entity_poly.type
_entity_poly.pdbx_seq_one_letter_code
_entity_poly.pdbx_strand_id
1 'polypeptide(L)'
;RCFVSDIEVFQVDSNSYQRRFMILLSDVLLICKKKTFQQKYELMNVLNVQTLEFRLAGKMSDMEQLSKMRSEINQKIENQKELERKQQDEDEEQMKIINDTKLVLKMDEKQKQLYLMNAIEGRFLFLLFTPTNTYLFDAMTSDARRRFITKLEGYVRKQVETNDKKVEG
;
A
#
# COMPACT_ATOMS: atom_id res chain seq x y z
N ARG A 1 -13.07 -25.32 8.17
CA ARG A 1 -12.83 -23.88 7.96
C ARG A 1 -14.13 -23.26 7.48
N CYS A 2 -14.65 -22.26 8.18
CA CYS A 2 -15.92 -21.63 7.80
C CYS A 2 -15.64 -20.37 6.97
N PHE A 3 -16.43 -20.15 5.92
CA PHE A 3 -16.39 -18.90 5.17
C PHE A 3 -16.90 -17.74 6.03
N VAL A 4 -16.21 -16.60 5.97
CA VAL A 4 -16.54 -15.40 6.77
C VAL A 4 -16.90 -14.23 5.87
N SER A 5 -16.04 -13.94 4.89
CA SER A 5 -16.22 -12.84 3.95
C SER A 5 -15.26 -12.94 2.79
N ASP A 6 -15.53 -12.19 1.74
CA ASP A 6 -14.66 -11.95 0.62
C ASP A 6 -14.61 -10.46 0.26
N ILE A 7 -13.57 -10.06 -0.48
CA ILE A 7 -13.43 -8.72 -1.05
C ILE A 7 -12.57 -8.77 -2.31
N GLU A 8 -12.96 -7.99 -3.32
CA GLU A 8 -12.11 -7.71 -4.47
C GLU A 8 -11.29 -6.43 -4.20
N VAL A 9 -9.98 -6.53 -4.42
CA VAL A 9 -9.01 -5.45 -4.13
C VAL A 9 -7.96 -5.37 -5.24
N PHE A 10 -7.22 -4.27 -5.27
CA PHE A 10 -5.93 -4.23 -5.93
C PHE A 10 -4.83 -4.43 -4.88
N GLN A 11 -3.98 -5.44 -5.09
CA GLN A 11 -2.70 -5.50 -4.42
C GLN A 11 -1.77 -4.46 -5.06
N VAL A 12 -1.19 -3.62 -4.22
CA VAL A 12 -0.33 -2.52 -4.64
C VAL A 12 1.12 -2.89 -4.33
N ASP A 13 1.89 -3.10 -5.39
CA ASP A 13 3.34 -3.28 -5.31
C ASP A 13 4.02 -2.05 -5.94
N SER A 14 5.34 -1.90 -5.78
CA SER A 14 6.10 -0.70 -6.20
C SER A 14 5.87 -0.31 -7.67
N ASN A 15 5.61 -1.30 -8.53
CA ASN A 15 5.51 -1.11 -9.98
C ASN A 15 4.14 -1.51 -10.56
N SER A 16 3.19 -2.01 -9.76
CA SER A 16 1.95 -2.55 -10.34
C SER A 16 0.76 -2.59 -9.38
N TYR A 17 -0.43 -2.46 -9.96
CA TYR A 17 -1.71 -2.72 -9.30
C TYR A 17 -2.26 -4.03 -9.86
N GLN A 18 -2.34 -5.04 -9.00
CA GLN A 18 -2.79 -6.36 -9.43
C GLN A 18 -4.12 -6.69 -8.79
N ARG A 19 -5.14 -6.93 -9.60
CA ARG A 19 -6.45 -7.34 -9.09
C ARG A 19 -6.32 -8.67 -8.35
N ARG A 20 -6.85 -8.71 -7.13
CA ARG A 20 -6.88 -9.87 -6.25
C ARG A 20 -8.27 -10.05 -5.67
N PHE A 21 -8.55 -11.30 -5.32
CA PHE A 21 -9.73 -11.69 -4.60
C PHE A 21 -9.29 -12.26 -3.27
N MET A 22 -9.71 -11.63 -2.18
CA MET A 22 -9.38 -12.05 -0.83
C MET A 22 -10.56 -12.81 -0.25
N ILE A 23 -10.32 -14.01 0.28
CA ILE A 23 -11.34 -14.85 0.90
C ILE A 23 -10.92 -15.10 2.34
N LEU A 24 -11.66 -14.51 3.27
CA LEU A 24 -11.48 -14.71 4.70
C LEU A 24 -12.24 -15.95 5.14
N LEU A 25 -11.49 -16.93 5.65
CA LEU A 25 -11.98 -18.06 6.40
C LEU A 25 -11.75 -17.84 7.89
N SER A 26 -12.31 -18.73 8.72
CA SER A 26 -12.21 -18.66 10.19
C SER A 26 -10.79 -18.60 10.77
N ASP A 27 -9.81 -19.17 10.06
CA ASP A 27 -8.42 -19.36 10.51
C ASP A 27 -7.38 -18.84 9.50
N VAL A 28 -7.76 -18.68 8.23
CA VAL A 28 -6.85 -18.26 7.17
C VAL A 28 -7.49 -17.23 6.25
N LEU A 29 -6.66 -16.37 5.69
CA LEU A 29 -7.02 -15.42 4.64
C LEU A 29 -6.34 -15.85 3.34
N LEU A 30 -7.15 -16.23 2.35
CA LEU A 30 -6.67 -16.63 1.04
C LEU A 30 -6.58 -15.40 0.13
N ILE A 31 -5.47 -15.25 -0.58
CA ILE A 31 -5.31 -14.24 -1.63
C ILE A 31 -5.27 -14.99 -2.96
N CYS A 32 -6.23 -14.67 -3.83
CA CYS A 32 -6.44 -15.36 -5.10
C CYS A 32 -6.38 -14.41 -6.29
N LYS A 33 -6.06 -14.96 -7.46
CA LYS A 33 -6.24 -14.32 -8.77
C LYS A 33 -7.42 -14.99 -9.48
N LYS A 34 -8.38 -14.21 -9.98
CA LYS A 34 -9.50 -14.74 -10.75
C LYS A 34 -9.05 -15.03 -12.20
N LYS A 35 -9.23 -16.26 -12.68
CA LYS A 35 -8.99 -16.62 -14.09
C LYS A 35 -10.25 -16.29 -14.90
N THR A 36 -10.10 -15.42 -15.89
CA THR A 36 -11.20 -14.88 -16.73
C THR A 36 -12.00 -15.95 -17.46
N PHE A 37 -11.34 -17.00 -17.95
CA PHE A 37 -11.97 -17.98 -18.86
C PHE A 37 -12.63 -19.18 -18.18
N GLN A 38 -12.32 -19.49 -16.91
CA GLN A 38 -12.76 -20.74 -16.27
C GLN A 38 -13.65 -20.52 -15.05
N GLN A 39 -13.96 -19.27 -14.68
CA GLN A 39 -14.59 -18.93 -13.39
C GLN A 39 -13.87 -19.57 -12.18
N LYS A 40 -12.56 -19.86 -12.32
CA LYS A 40 -11.73 -20.46 -11.29
C LYS A 40 -10.85 -19.41 -10.63
N TYR A 41 -10.52 -19.67 -9.37
CA TYR A 41 -9.54 -18.89 -8.62
C TYR A 41 -8.22 -19.64 -8.57
N GLU A 42 -7.13 -18.92 -8.81
CA GLU A 42 -5.77 -19.37 -8.59
C GLU A 42 -5.29 -18.84 -7.26
N LEU A 43 -4.91 -19.74 -6.34
CA LEU A 43 -4.42 -19.37 -5.03
C LEU A 43 -3.01 -18.80 -5.16
N MET A 44 -2.82 -17.57 -4.70
CA MET A 44 -1.54 -16.86 -4.75
C MET A 44 -0.82 -16.90 -3.40
N ASN A 45 -1.58 -16.81 -2.31
CA ASN A 45 -1.02 -16.80 -0.96
C ASN A 45 -2.07 -17.21 0.09
N VAL A 46 -1.60 -17.67 1.24
CA VAL A 46 -2.40 -18.03 2.42
C VAL A 46 -1.79 -17.35 3.64
N LEU A 47 -2.55 -16.46 4.27
CA LEU A 47 -2.10 -15.78 5.49
C LEU A 47 -2.83 -16.38 6.70
N ASN A 48 -2.09 -16.67 7.77
CA ASN A 48 -2.70 -17.13 9.03
C ASN A 48 -3.32 -15.92 9.74
N VAL A 49 -4.63 -16.00 10.03
CA VAL A 49 -5.36 -14.92 10.72
C VAL A 49 -4.81 -14.67 12.12
N GLN A 50 -4.29 -15.71 12.79
CA GLN A 50 -3.74 -15.59 14.15
C GLN A 50 -2.54 -14.67 14.25
N THR A 51 -1.72 -14.61 13.20
CA THR A 51 -0.50 -13.79 13.16
C THR A 51 -0.66 -12.55 12.29
N LEU A 52 -1.90 -12.23 11.89
CA LEU A 52 -2.19 -11.16 10.95
C LEU A 52 -2.53 -9.88 11.71
N GLU A 53 -1.74 -8.84 11.49
CA GLU A 53 -2.10 -7.49 11.93
C GLU A 53 -2.60 -6.69 10.73
N PHE A 54 -3.45 -5.70 10.97
CA PHE A 54 -3.94 -4.83 9.91
C PHE A 54 -3.90 -3.37 10.36
N ARG A 55 -3.68 -2.47 9.40
CA ARG A 55 -3.83 -1.02 9.60
C ARG A 55 -4.63 -0.43 8.46
N LEU A 56 -5.58 0.42 8.80
CA LEU A 56 -6.23 1.27 7.80
C LEU A 56 -5.27 2.39 7.42
N ALA A 57 -5.14 2.66 6.13
CA ALA A 57 -4.48 3.88 5.66
C ALA A 57 -5.57 4.88 5.23
N GLY A 58 -5.37 6.16 5.58
CA GLY A 58 -6.30 7.26 5.24
C GLY A 58 -7.24 7.73 6.36
N LYS A 59 -6.91 7.55 7.66
CA LYS A 59 -7.53 8.37 8.73
C LYS A 59 -6.93 9.78 8.69
N MET A 60 -7.69 10.82 9.06
CA MET A 60 -7.19 12.21 9.07
C MET A 60 -5.89 12.36 9.88
N SER A 61 -5.75 11.67 11.01
CA SER A 61 -4.51 11.65 11.81
C SER A 61 -3.29 11.14 11.03
N ASP A 62 -3.49 10.11 10.22
CA ASP A 62 -2.44 9.48 9.44
C ASP A 62 -2.12 10.35 8.21
N MET A 63 -3.12 11.05 7.67
CA MET A 63 -2.96 12.06 6.62
C MET A 63 -2.18 13.29 7.10
N GLU A 64 -2.42 13.76 8.33
CA GLU A 64 -1.65 14.85 8.93
C GLU A 64 -0.18 14.45 9.16
N GLN A 65 0.07 13.24 9.62
CA GLN A 65 1.43 12.71 9.77
C GLN A 65 2.13 12.53 8.41
N LEU A 66 1.42 12.01 7.40
CA LEU A 66 1.92 11.89 6.03
C LEU A 66 2.20 13.26 5.39
N SER A 67 1.33 14.26 5.63
CA SER A 67 1.52 15.64 5.16
C SER A 67 2.75 16.29 5.79
N LYS A 68 2.94 16.12 7.11
CA LYS A 68 4.15 16.58 7.81
C LYS A 68 5.41 15.92 7.27
N MET A 69 5.42 14.59 7.16
CA MET A 69 6.57 13.85 6.58
C MET A 69 6.85 14.26 5.14
N ARG A 70 5.82 14.48 4.31
CA ARG A 70 5.98 14.97 2.93
C ARG A 70 6.60 16.37 2.90
N SER A 71 6.17 17.26 3.78
CA SER A 71 6.74 18.61 3.88
C SER A 71 8.21 18.56 4.30
N GLU A 72 8.57 17.72 5.26
CA GLU A 72 9.95 17.53 5.72
C GLU A 72 10.84 16.93 4.62
N ILE A 73 10.35 15.93 3.88
CA ILE A 73 11.08 15.31 2.77
C ILE A 73 11.28 16.30 1.63
N ASN A 74 10.25 17.05 1.24
CA ASN A 74 10.37 18.07 0.20
C ASN A 74 11.37 19.16 0.59
N GLN A 75 11.39 19.58 1.86
CA GLN A 75 12.35 20.56 2.36
C GLN A 75 13.79 20.01 2.30
N LYS A 76 14.00 18.74 2.65
CA LYS A 76 15.31 18.08 2.51
C LYS A 76 15.76 17.98 1.05
N ILE A 77 14.84 17.67 0.13
CA ILE A 77 15.11 17.62 -1.31
C ILE A 77 15.46 19.00 -1.85
N GLU A 78 14.73 20.05 -1.46
CA GLU A 78 15.04 21.41 -1.92
C GLU A 78 16.40 21.88 -1.39
N ASN A 79 16.71 21.60 -0.13
CA ASN A 79 18.02 21.90 0.44
C ASN A 79 19.14 21.13 -0.27
N GLN A 80 18.92 19.88 -0.65
CA GLN A 80 19.88 19.11 -1.45
C GLN A 80 20.05 19.69 -2.86
N LYS A 81 18.96 20.07 -3.52
CA LYS A 81 19.01 20.74 -4.83
C LYS A 81 19.70 22.10 -4.78
N GLU A 82 19.57 22.84 -3.70
CA GLU A 82 20.25 24.12 -3.52
C GLU A 82 21.75 23.89 -3.27
N LEU A 83 22.12 22.83 -2.54
CA LEU A 83 23.50 22.42 -2.35
C LEU A 83 24.13 21.96 -3.68
N GLU A 84 23.42 21.16 -4.45
CA GLU A 84 23.83 20.72 -5.79
C GLU A 84 23.91 21.88 -6.78
N ARG A 85 23.01 22.88 -6.69
CA ARG A 85 23.11 24.11 -7.48
C ARG A 85 24.33 24.93 -7.13
N LYS A 86 24.67 25.07 -5.84
CA LYS A 86 25.91 25.73 -5.42
C LYS A 86 27.16 24.97 -5.88
N GLN A 87 27.10 23.63 -5.89
CA GLN A 87 28.16 22.78 -6.44
C GLN A 87 28.28 22.94 -7.97
N GLN A 88 27.15 23.02 -8.67
CA GLN A 88 27.10 23.25 -10.12
C GLN A 88 27.54 24.67 -10.50
N ASP A 89 27.21 25.68 -9.69
CA ASP A 89 27.69 27.07 -9.90
C ASP A 89 29.21 27.18 -9.68
N GLU A 90 29.81 26.33 -8.83
CA GLU A 90 31.27 26.21 -8.66
C GLU A 90 31.94 25.45 -9.83
N ASP A 91 31.24 24.47 -10.42
CA ASP A 91 31.74 23.66 -11.55
C ASP A 91 31.40 24.26 -12.94
N GLU A 92 30.44 25.19 -13.06
CA GLU A 92 30.01 25.83 -14.33
C GLU A 92 30.97 26.92 -14.84
N GLU A 93 32.05 27.25 -14.12
CA GLU A 93 33.16 28.01 -14.69
C GLU A 93 34.01 27.17 -15.67
N GLN A 94 33.76 25.86 -15.79
CA GLN A 94 34.38 25.00 -16.79
C GLN A 94 33.36 24.22 -17.64
N MET A 95 33.23 24.71 -18.87
CA MET A 95 32.85 24.00 -20.11
C MET A 95 31.39 24.03 -20.56
N LYS A 96 31.15 24.90 -21.56
CA LYS A 96 30.06 24.79 -22.54
C LYS A 96 30.25 23.55 -23.43
N ILE A 97 29.15 22.87 -23.80
CA ILE A 97 28.68 22.64 -25.19
C ILE A 97 27.50 21.61 -25.25
N ILE A 98 26.32 22.12 -25.60
CA ILE A 98 25.34 21.67 -26.63
C ILE A 98 24.60 20.30 -26.51
N ASN A 99 23.30 20.45 -26.20
CA ASN A 99 22.04 19.91 -26.80
C ASN A 99 21.57 18.44 -26.81
N ASP A 100 20.23 18.40 -26.70
CA ASP A 100 19.27 17.48 -27.32
C ASP A 100 19.04 16.09 -26.74
N THR A 101 18.53 16.03 -25.50
CA THR A 101 17.70 14.89 -25.03
C THR A 101 16.73 15.24 -23.88
N LYS A 102 16.02 16.38 -23.92
CA LYS A 102 15.18 16.83 -22.77
C LYS A 102 13.65 16.79 -22.94
N LEU A 103 13.15 16.15 -24.00
CA LEU A 103 11.71 16.11 -24.30
C LEU A 103 11.00 14.79 -23.93
N VAL A 104 11.73 13.70 -23.64
CA VAL A 104 11.12 12.40 -23.28
C VAL A 104 10.96 12.21 -21.76
N LEU A 105 11.71 12.94 -20.93
CA LEU A 105 11.68 12.79 -19.46
C LEU A 105 10.55 13.57 -18.77
N LYS A 106 9.93 14.56 -19.42
CA LYS A 106 8.92 15.43 -18.79
C LYS A 106 7.51 14.80 -18.69
N MET A 107 7.22 13.76 -19.46
CA MET A 107 5.94 13.04 -19.36
C MET A 107 5.86 12.13 -18.13
N ASP A 108 6.99 11.53 -17.73
CA ASP A 108 7.04 10.57 -16.62
C ASP A 108 6.89 11.26 -15.25
N GLU A 109 7.44 12.47 -15.10
CA GLU A 109 7.31 13.26 -13.87
C GLU A 109 5.90 13.81 -13.66
N LYS A 110 5.21 14.25 -14.71
CA LYS A 110 3.81 14.71 -14.59
C LYS A 110 2.86 13.57 -14.22
N GLN A 111 3.05 12.36 -14.77
CA GLN A 111 2.26 11.19 -14.37
C GLN A 111 2.54 10.77 -12.93
N LYS A 112 3.82 10.73 -12.50
CA LYS A 112 4.20 10.48 -11.11
C LYS A 112 3.64 11.53 -10.15
N GLN A 113 3.68 12.81 -10.52
CA GLN A 113 3.08 13.89 -9.72
C GLN A 113 1.55 13.82 -9.69
N LEU A 114 0.89 13.38 -10.77
CA LEU A 114 -0.56 13.16 -10.77
C LEU A 114 -0.96 11.99 -9.85
N TYR A 115 -0.17 10.91 -9.82
CA TYR A 115 -0.33 9.85 -8.81
C TYR A 115 -0.07 10.41 -7.40
N LEU A 116 0.98 11.18 -7.17
CA LEU A 116 1.26 11.77 -5.85
C LEU A 116 0.23 12.83 -5.40
N MET A 117 -0.45 13.51 -6.33
CA MET A 117 -1.45 14.55 -6.03
C MET A 117 -2.89 14.02 -5.93
N ASN A 118 -3.22 12.86 -6.53
CA ASN A 118 -4.58 12.28 -6.50
C ASN A 118 -4.68 10.86 -5.88
N ALA A 119 -3.58 10.19 -5.48
CA ALA A 119 -3.62 8.74 -5.19
C ALA A 119 -3.84 8.31 -3.73
N ILE A 120 -4.23 9.17 -2.79
CA ILE A 120 -4.60 8.70 -1.43
C ILE A 120 -5.99 9.21 -1.05
N GLU A 121 -6.37 10.41 -1.48
CA GLU A 121 -7.70 10.96 -1.25
C GLU A 121 -8.74 10.20 -2.09
N GLY A 122 -9.70 9.56 -1.42
CA GLY A 122 -10.71 8.70 -2.06
C GLY A 122 -10.29 7.25 -2.31
N ARG A 123 -9.06 6.84 -1.96
CA ARG A 123 -8.64 5.43 -2.01
C ARG A 123 -8.92 4.71 -0.72
N PHE A 124 -9.23 3.42 -0.83
CA PHE A 124 -9.65 2.62 0.31
C PHE A 124 -8.53 1.67 0.70
N LEU A 125 -7.41 2.28 1.08
CA LEU A 125 -6.17 1.58 1.38
C LEU A 125 -6.21 0.88 2.75
N PHE A 126 -5.59 -0.28 2.84
CA PHE A 126 -5.30 -0.97 4.08
C PHE A 126 -4.06 -1.85 3.93
N LEU A 127 -3.32 -1.98 5.03
CA LEU A 127 -2.12 -2.81 5.14
C LEU A 127 -2.45 -4.08 5.91
N LEU A 128 -1.88 -5.19 5.47
CA LEU A 128 -1.80 -6.44 6.23
C LEU A 128 -0.35 -6.77 6.53
N PHE A 129 -0.05 -7.00 7.80
CA PHE A 129 1.27 -7.38 8.26
C PHE A 129 1.25 -8.85 8.67
N THR A 130 2.29 -9.55 8.26
CA THR A 130 2.63 -10.90 8.69
C THR A 130 4.04 -10.89 9.26
N PRO A 131 4.47 -11.93 9.99
CA PRO A 131 5.82 -11.98 10.53
C PRO A 131 6.94 -11.83 9.50
N THR A 132 6.67 -12.15 8.23
CA THR A 132 7.67 -12.19 7.16
C THR A 132 7.45 -11.17 6.05
N ASN A 133 6.29 -10.51 5.99
CA ASN A 133 5.95 -9.62 4.88
C ASN A 133 4.84 -8.61 5.21
N THR A 134 4.79 -7.53 4.45
CA THR A 134 3.73 -6.51 4.50
C THR A 134 3.06 -6.39 3.14
N TYR A 135 1.73 -6.37 3.14
CA TYR A 135 0.92 -6.25 1.93
C TYR A 135 0.11 -4.97 1.97
N LEU A 136 0.12 -4.20 0.87
CA LEU A 136 -0.75 -3.05 0.68
C LEU A 136 -1.88 -3.42 -0.28
N PHE A 137 -3.11 -3.14 0.15
CA PHE A 137 -4.30 -3.36 -0.66
C PHE A 137 -5.11 -2.08 -0.79
N ASP A 138 -5.76 -1.94 -1.94
CA ASP A 138 -6.73 -0.91 -2.24
C ASP A 138 -8.08 -1.56 -2.54
N ALA A 139 -9.08 -1.30 -1.71
CA ALA A 139 -10.42 -1.82 -1.94
C ALA A 139 -11.15 -1.01 -3.00
N MET A 140 -12.10 -1.64 -3.69
CA MET A 140 -12.91 -0.96 -4.72
C MET A 140 -13.83 0.11 -4.12
N THR A 141 -14.32 -0.08 -2.88
CA THR A 141 -15.23 0.85 -2.19
C THR A 141 -14.94 0.93 -0.69
N SER A 142 -15.23 2.09 -0.07
CA SER A 142 -15.08 2.31 1.37
C SER A 142 -15.90 1.30 2.19
N ASP A 143 -17.12 1.04 1.74
CA ASP A 143 -18.04 0.13 2.44
C ASP A 143 -17.60 -1.32 2.36
N ALA A 144 -17.10 -1.77 1.21
CA ALA A 144 -16.54 -3.12 1.08
C ALA A 144 -15.32 -3.28 2.00
N ARG A 145 -14.40 -2.30 2.02
CA ARG A 145 -13.27 -2.27 2.95
C ARG A 145 -13.73 -2.36 4.39
N ARG A 146 -14.65 -1.47 4.80
CA ARG A 146 -15.15 -1.40 6.18
C ARG A 146 -15.74 -2.74 6.62
N ARG A 147 -16.68 -3.30 5.85
CA ARG A 147 -17.31 -4.59 6.18
C ARG A 147 -16.29 -5.72 6.28
N PHE A 148 -15.34 -5.78 5.35
CA PHE A 148 -14.32 -6.81 5.34
C PHE A 148 -13.38 -6.69 6.55
N ILE A 149 -12.87 -5.49 6.83
CA ILE A 149 -11.95 -5.23 7.95
C ILE A 149 -12.64 -5.46 9.30
N THR A 150 -13.89 -5.03 9.49
CA THR A 150 -14.64 -5.30 10.72
C THR A 150 -14.77 -6.81 10.99
N LYS A 151 -15.03 -7.60 9.95
CA LYS A 151 -15.06 -9.07 10.08
C LYS A 151 -13.67 -9.62 10.39
N LEU A 152 -12.63 -9.19 9.67
CA LEU A 152 -11.26 -9.62 9.92
C LEU A 152 -10.83 -9.35 11.37
N GLU A 153 -11.07 -8.13 11.85
CA GLU A 153 -10.78 -7.69 13.21
C GLU A 153 -11.46 -8.58 14.26
N GLY A 154 -12.74 -8.91 14.06
CA GLY A 154 -13.47 -9.79 14.98
C GLY A 154 -12.87 -11.20 15.09
N TYR A 155 -12.24 -11.72 14.03
CA TYR A 155 -11.60 -13.03 14.06
C TYR A 155 -10.16 -12.97 14.59
N VAL A 156 -9.41 -11.90 14.31
CA VAL A 156 -8.09 -11.68 14.92
C VAL A 156 -8.23 -11.57 16.44
N ARG A 157 -9.17 -10.76 16.95
CA ARG A 157 -9.39 -10.57 18.40
C ARG A 157 -9.83 -11.85 19.12
N LYS A 158 -10.78 -12.60 18.56
CA LYS A 158 -11.25 -13.87 19.16
C LYS A 158 -10.13 -14.89 19.33
N GLN A 159 -9.14 -14.89 18.44
CA GLN A 159 -8.01 -15.82 18.54
C GLN A 159 -7.04 -15.43 19.64
N VAL A 160 -6.81 -14.13 19.87
CA VAL A 160 -6.00 -13.65 21.02
C VAL A 160 -6.63 -14.11 22.33
N GLU A 161 -7.93 -13.87 22.54
CA GLU A 161 -8.66 -14.31 23.74
C GLU A 161 -8.65 -15.84 23.94
N THR A 162 -8.61 -16.61 22.84
CA THR A 162 -8.56 -18.08 22.91
C THR A 162 -7.16 -18.59 23.25
N ASN A 163 -6.12 -17.89 22.80
CA ASN A 163 -4.73 -18.24 23.10
C ASN A 163 -4.38 -17.91 24.55
N ASP A 164 -4.82 -16.75 25.07
CA ASP A 164 -4.56 -16.37 26.47
C ASP A 164 -5.17 -17.38 27.45
N LYS A 165 -6.40 -17.85 27.17
CA LYS A 165 -7.07 -18.90 27.98
C LYS A 165 -6.39 -20.27 27.96
N LYS A 166 -5.53 -20.56 26.99
CA LYS A 166 -4.76 -21.81 26.93
C LYS A 166 -3.43 -21.74 27.68
N VAL A 167 -2.92 -20.55 27.96
CA VAL A 167 -1.65 -20.35 28.68
C VAL A 167 -1.87 -20.33 30.19
N GLU A 168 -3.08 -20.00 30.65
CA GLU A 168 -3.46 -20.01 32.07
C GLU A 168 -4.01 -21.36 32.59
N GLY A 169 -3.96 -22.42 31.77
CA GLY A 169 -4.50 -23.76 32.09
C GLY A 169 -3.45 -24.82 32.37
#